data_AF-A0A5D4NT25-F1
#
_entry.id   AF-A0A5D4NT25-F1
#
_cell.length_a   1.000
_cell.length_b   1.000
_cell.length_c   1.000
_cell.angle_alpha   90.00
_cell.angle_beta   90.00
_cell.angle_gamma   90.00
#
_symmetry.space_group_name_H-M   'P 1'
#
loop_
_entity.id
_entity.type
_entity.pdbx_description
1 polymer ?
#
loop_
_entity_poly.entity_id
_entity_poly.type
_entity_poly.pdbx_seq_one_letter_code
_entity_poly.pdbx_strand_id
1 'polypeptide(L)'
;METLFIGIITTVFLLCIAFIVTFIYQFKNTKKLKEKVNSLEKKIKVSKDLVHEYDINFQELENKILFGSDPDLTEYVKIIYWESTENSFQKSFDKFPMLDLKVIEYGLIRMKTLEDSNDLSKFLPPVIVLILAFIASYNDFFKQTFFNDILFLQVGFPLVILLVVYLFLTKTIGDTRRSRAAVIYFNGLLQYAKDKNDKE
;
A
#
# COMPACT_ATOMS: atom_id res chain seq x y z
N MET A 1 -44.18 -3.41 -20.13
CA MET A 1 -43.23 -2.84 -19.14
C MET A 1 -43.00 -3.79 -17.97
N GLU A 2 -44.02 -4.44 -17.42
CA GLU A 2 -43.90 -5.33 -16.26
C GLU A 2 -42.99 -6.56 -16.47
N THR A 3 -43.03 -7.18 -17.65
CA THR A 3 -42.20 -8.36 -17.98
C THR A 3 -40.70 -8.02 -18.09
N LEU A 4 -40.37 -6.81 -18.55
CA LEU A 4 -39.00 -6.31 -18.65
C LEU A 4 -38.45 -5.96 -17.25
N PHE A 5 -39.32 -5.44 -16.37
CA PHE A 5 -39.00 -5.15 -14.97
C PHE A 5 -38.71 -6.42 -14.16
N ILE A 6 -39.54 -7.46 -14.34
CA ILE A 6 -39.34 -8.78 -13.71
C ILE A 6 -38.04 -9.42 -14.23
N GLY A 7 -37.75 -9.31 -15.53
CA GLY A 7 -36.51 -9.77 -16.14
C GLY A 7 -35.27 -9.10 -15.53
N ILE A 8 -35.30 -7.78 -15.33
CA ILE A 8 -34.17 -7.06 -14.73
C ILE A 8 -34.00 -7.42 -13.25
N ILE A 9 -35.09 -7.49 -12.48
CA ILE A 9 -35.04 -7.88 -11.05
C ILE A 9 -34.47 -9.29 -10.89
N THR A 10 -34.92 -10.25 -11.71
CA THR A 10 -34.42 -11.63 -11.66
C THR A 10 -32.95 -11.70 -12.06
N THR A 11 -32.51 -10.94 -13.06
CA THR A 11 -31.10 -10.90 -13.48
C THR A 11 -30.21 -10.29 -12.40
N VAL A 12 -30.65 -9.22 -11.74
CA VAL A 12 -29.91 -8.57 -10.64
C VAL A 12 -29.90 -9.45 -9.39
N PHE A 13 -31.00 -10.13 -9.08
CA PHE A 13 -31.06 -11.09 -7.98
C PHE A 13 -30.09 -12.26 -8.20
N LEU A 14 -29.99 -12.76 -9.43
CA LEU A 14 -29.01 -13.78 -9.81
C LEU A 14 -27.57 -13.26 -9.69
N LEU A 15 -27.30 -12.00 -10.07
CA LEU A 15 -25.99 -11.38 -9.89
C LEU A 15 -25.64 -11.20 -8.41
N CYS A 16 -26.60 -10.80 -7.56
CA CYS A 16 -26.40 -10.71 -6.11
C CYS A 16 -26.13 -12.09 -5.48
N ILE A 17 -26.84 -13.13 -5.91
CA ILE A 17 -26.56 -14.51 -5.48
C ILE A 17 -25.17 -14.95 -5.94
N ALA A 18 -24.81 -14.73 -7.21
CA ALA A 18 -23.48 -15.05 -7.73
C ALA A 18 -22.38 -14.30 -6.95
N PHE A 19 -22.64 -13.06 -6.54
CA PHE A 19 -21.75 -12.27 -5.71
C PHE A 19 -21.65 -12.82 -4.28
N ILE A 20 -22.76 -13.22 -3.66
CA ILE A 20 -22.76 -13.86 -2.33
C ILE A 20 -22.02 -15.20 -2.38
N VAL A 21 -22.21 -15.99 -3.44
CA VAL A 21 -21.50 -17.27 -3.62
C VAL A 21 -20.01 -17.06 -3.83
N THR A 22 -19.60 -16.10 -4.66
CA THR A 22 -18.18 -15.77 -4.84
C THR A 22 -17.58 -15.18 -3.56
N PHE A 23 -18.33 -14.38 -2.80
CA PHE A 23 -17.91 -13.85 -1.50
C PHE A 23 -17.75 -14.97 -0.46
N ILE A 24 -18.71 -15.91 -0.35
CA ILE A 24 -18.60 -17.09 0.54
C ILE A 24 -17.45 -17.98 0.13
N TYR A 25 -17.23 -18.16 -1.19
CA TYR A 25 -16.10 -18.94 -1.70
C TYR A 25 -14.77 -18.27 -1.36
N GLN A 26 -14.64 -16.96 -1.57
CA GLN A 26 -13.46 -16.19 -1.16
C GLN A 26 -13.27 -16.23 0.36
N PHE A 27 -14.35 -16.16 1.16
CA PHE A 27 -14.29 -16.24 2.62
C PHE A 27 -13.86 -17.62 3.12
N LYS A 28 -14.31 -18.71 2.48
CA LYS A 28 -13.81 -20.06 2.75
C LYS A 28 -12.34 -20.19 2.35
N ASN A 29 -11.94 -19.56 1.24
CA ASN A 29 -10.56 -19.59 0.78
C ASN A 29 -9.64 -18.77 1.70
N THR A 30 -10.09 -17.62 2.24
CA THR A 30 -9.36 -16.86 3.25
C THR A 30 -9.26 -17.60 4.58
N LYS A 31 -10.27 -18.40 4.96
CA LYS A 31 -10.15 -19.29 6.13
C LYS A 31 -9.11 -20.40 5.91
N LYS A 32 -9.11 -21.05 4.74
CA LYS A 32 -8.06 -22.02 4.36
C LYS A 32 -6.67 -21.37 4.26
N LEU A 33 -6.59 -20.14 3.77
CA LEU A 33 -5.36 -19.34 3.77
C LEU A 33 -4.92 -19.03 5.20
N LYS A 34 -5.84 -18.67 6.10
CA LYS A 34 -5.53 -18.42 7.51
C LYS A 34 -5.01 -19.67 8.21
N GLU A 35 -5.58 -20.85 7.92
CA GLU A 35 -5.08 -22.13 8.42
C GLU A 35 -3.71 -22.49 7.83
N LYS A 36 -3.49 -22.24 6.53
CA LYS A 36 -2.16 -22.37 5.91
C LYS A 36 -1.16 -21.39 6.51
N VAL A 37 -1.53 -20.14 6.73
CA VAL A 37 -0.70 -19.10 7.37
C VAL A 37 -0.37 -19.51 8.80
N ASN A 38 -1.33 -20.00 9.60
CA ASN A 38 -1.04 -20.50 10.95
C ASN A 38 -0.10 -21.72 10.92
N SER A 39 -0.24 -22.61 9.93
CA SER A 39 0.67 -23.75 9.76
C SER A 39 2.07 -23.32 9.30
N LEU A 40 2.16 -22.25 8.50
CA LEU A 40 3.40 -21.62 8.08
C LEU A 40 4.04 -20.85 9.23
N GLU A 41 3.29 -20.08 10.01
CA GLU A 41 3.76 -19.44 11.25
C GLU A 41 4.32 -20.47 12.22
N LYS A 42 3.67 -21.63 12.37
CA LYS A 42 4.19 -22.71 13.20
C LYS A 42 5.50 -23.29 12.65
N LYS A 43 5.67 -23.38 11.33
CA LYS A 43 6.94 -23.77 10.67
C LYS A 43 8.00 -22.66 10.76
N ILE A 44 7.61 -21.39 10.67
CA ILE A 44 8.47 -20.21 10.80
C ILE A 44 8.92 -20.04 12.26
N LYS A 45 8.10 -20.40 13.24
CA LYS A 45 8.49 -20.42 14.65
C LYS A 45 9.56 -21.48 14.93
N VAL A 46 9.53 -22.60 14.20
CA VAL A 46 10.58 -23.63 14.22
C VAL A 46 11.82 -23.18 13.42
N SER A 47 11.66 -22.35 12.38
CA SER A 47 12.79 -21.77 11.65
C SER A 47 13.38 -20.50 12.29
N LYS A 48 12.70 -19.87 13.27
CA LYS A 48 13.24 -18.72 14.01
C LYS A 48 14.44 -19.08 14.87
N ASP A 49 14.61 -20.36 15.21
CA ASP A 49 15.83 -20.90 15.83
C ASP A 49 16.98 -21.09 14.80
N LEU A 50 16.70 -20.91 13.51
CA LEU A 50 17.66 -20.82 12.40
C LEU A 50 17.64 -19.37 11.89
N VAL A 51 18.27 -18.46 12.62
CA VAL A 51 18.41 -17.06 12.24
C VAL A 51 19.13 -16.99 10.88
N HIS A 52 18.37 -16.78 9.80
CA HIS A 52 18.93 -16.36 8.53
C HIS A 52 19.29 -14.89 8.66
N GLU A 53 20.58 -14.61 8.78
CA GLU A 53 21.15 -13.28 8.77
C GLU A 53 20.92 -12.66 7.38
N TYR A 54 20.07 -11.64 7.30
CA TYR A 54 19.93 -10.84 6.09
C TYR A 54 21.16 -9.92 5.98
N ASP A 55 22.06 -10.25 5.05
CA ASP A 55 23.22 -9.40 4.76
C ASP A 55 22.84 -8.39 3.67
N ILE A 56 22.91 -7.10 3.99
CA ILE A 56 22.69 -6.05 3.01
C ILE A 56 23.83 -6.08 2.00
N ASN A 57 23.49 -6.26 0.72
CA ASN A 57 24.46 -6.04 -0.35
C ASN A 57 24.71 -4.52 -0.49
N PHE A 58 25.79 -4.03 0.11
CA PHE A 58 26.13 -2.60 0.09
C PHE A 58 26.46 -2.10 -1.31
N GLN A 59 27.06 -2.92 -2.17
CA GLN A 59 27.35 -2.53 -3.55
C GLN A 59 26.05 -2.35 -4.36
N GLU A 60 25.07 -3.22 -4.13
CA GLU A 60 23.73 -3.04 -4.72
C GLU A 60 23.02 -1.81 -4.15
N LEU A 61 23.16 -1.56 -2.85
CA LEU A 61 22.59 -0.37 -2.20
C LEU A 61 23.17 0.93 -2.78
N GLU A 62 24.48 1.01 -2.94
CA GLU A 62 25.16 2.16 -3.56
C GLU A 62 24.65 2.38 -4.98
N ASN A 63 24.59 1.32 -5.79
CA ASN A 63 24.10 1.41 -7.16
C ASN A 63 22.64 1.90 -7.22
N LYS A 64 21.78 1.43 -6.31
CA LYS A 64 20.38 1.89 -6.24
C LYS A 64 20.28 3.35 -5.78
N ILE A 65 21.12 3.77 -4.85
CA ILE A 65 21.17 5.17 -4.40
C ILE A 65 21.65 6.08 -5.53
N LEU A 66 22.70 5.70 -6.27
CA LEU A 66 23.30 6.54 -7.29
C LEU A 66 22.54 6.54 -8.62
N PHE A 67 22.07 5.37 -9.06
CA PHE A 67 21.56 5.16 -10.42
C PHE A 67 20.17 4.55 -10.48
N GLY A 68 19.66 4.01 -9.37
CA GLY A 68 18.34 3.40 -9.31
C GLY A 68 17.21 4.42 -9.50
N SER A 69 16.09 3.98 -10.08
CA SER A 69 14.89 4.80 -10.14
C SER A 69 14.28 5.00 -8.74
N ASP A 70 13.52 6.08 -8.55
CA ASP A 70 12.85 6.36 -7.28
C ASP A 70 11.94 5.20 -6.80
N PRO A 71 11.12 4.56 -7.67
CA PRO A 71 10.38 3.35 -7.30
C PRO A 71 11.29 2.18 -6.87
N ASP A 72 12.36 1.91 -7.60
CA ASP A 72 13.26 0.79 -7.30
C ASP A 72 14.00 0.98 -5.98
N LEU A 73 14.43 2.21 -5.71
CA LEU A 73 15.08 2.58 -4.45
C LEU A 73 14.09 2.49 -3.30
N THR A 74 12.86 2.98 -3.48
CA THR A 74 11.80 2.89 -2.47
C THR A 74 11.44 1.43 -2.14
N GLU A 75 11.38 0.57 -3.16
CA GLU A 75 11.12 -0.85 -2.96
C GLU A 75 12.25 -1.53 -2.18
N TYR A 76 13.50 -1.24 -2.54
CA TYR A 76 14.65 -1.80 -1.85
C TYR A 76 14.74 -1.34 -0.39
N VAL A 77 14.46 -0.07 -0.13
CA VAL A 77 14.40 0.48 1.23
C VAL A 77 13.25 -0.13 2.04
N LYS A 78 12.09 -0.43 1.42
CA LYS A 78 11.01 -1.18 2.06
C LYS A 78 11.42 -2.57 2.48
N ILE A 79 12.21 -3.28 1.66
CA ILE A 79 12.77 -4.59 2.02
C ILE A 79 13.66 -4.45 3.25
N ILE A 80 14.60 -3.50 3.24
CA ILE A 80 15.49 -3.24 4.39
C ILE A 80 14.68 -2.94 5.66
N TYR A 81 13.65 -2.10 5.55
CA TYR A 81 12.77 -1.78 6.67
C TYR A 81 12.02 -3.02 7.19
N TRP A 82 11.43 -3.83 6.32
CA TRP A 82 10.71 -5.04 6.71
C TRP A 82 11.62 -6.05 7.41
N GLU A 83 12.79 -6.32 6.84
CA GLU A 83 13.80 -7.20 7.41
C GLU A 83 14.28 -6.68 8.78
N SER A 84 14.40 -5.36 8.95
CA SER A 84 14.75 -4.76 10.24
C SER A 84 13.70 -4.97 11.33
N THR A 85 12.43 -5.14 10.94
CA THR A 85 11.32 -5.36 11.87
C THR A 85 11.10 -6.83 12.23
N GLU A 86 11.49 -7.78 11.36
CA GLU A 86 11.30 -9.22 11.57
C GLU A 86 12.52 -9.93 12.17
N ASN A 87 13.73 -9.44 11.90
CA ASN A 87 15.01 -10.04 12.31
C ASN A 87 15.81 -9.13 13.26
N SER A 88 16.72 -9.71 14.06
CA SER A 88 17.68 -8.94 14.87
C SER A 88 18.75 -8.30 13.98
N PHE A 89 18.38 -7.27 13.24
CA PHE A 89 19.17 -6.54 12.24
C PHE A 89 20.36 -5.75 12.82
N GLN A 90 20.72 -5.97 14.09
CA GLN A 90 21.69 -5.16 14.83
C GLN A 90 23.09 -5.13 14.18
N LYS A 91 23.50 -6.17 13.45
CA LYS A 91 24.84 -6.23 12.84
C LYS A 91 24.98 -5.45 11.53
N SER A 92 23.88 -5.18 10.82
CA SER A 92 23.92 -4.45 9.55
C SER A 92 24.02 -2.94 9.76
N PHE A 93 23.55 -2.43 10.90
CA PHE A 93 23.65 -1.00 11.28
C PHE A 93 25.10 -0.50 11.30
N ASP A 94 26.02 -1.30 11.83
CA ASP A 94 27.44 -0.93 11.97
C ASP A 94 28.18 -0.85 10.63
N LYS A 95 27.62 -1.42 9.57
CA LYS A 95 28.20 -1.43 8.21
C LYS A 95 27.79 -0.21 7.38
N PHE A 96 26.71 0.50 7.73
CA PHE A 96 26.27 1.71 7.01
C PHE A 96 27.32 2.83 6.93
N PRO A 97 28.13 3.09 7.97
CA PRO A 97 29.26 4.02 7.89
C PRO A 97 30.31 3.67 6.83
N MET A 98 30.37 2.42 6.36
CA MET A 98 31.31 1.98 5.31
C MET A 98 30.93 2.44 3.89
N LEU A 99 29.72 2.98 3.71
CA LEU A 99 29.32 3.63 2.45
C LEU A 99 30.17 4.87 2.20
N ASP A 100 30.50 5.15 0.93
CA ASP A 100 31.15 6.41 0.56
C ASP A 100 30.31 7.60 1.04
N LEU A 101 30.95 8.56 1.72
CA LEU A 101 30.30 9.78 2.23
C LEU A 101 29.48 10.49 1.16
N LYS A 102 29.96 10.53 -0.09
CA LYS A 102 29.22 11.13 -1.21
C LYS A 102 27.92 10.38 -1.51
N VAL A 103 27.94 9.05 -1.40
CA VAL A 103 26.76 8.21 -1.56
C VAL A 103 25.78 8.44 -0.41
N ILE A 104 26.29 8.55 0.82
CA ILE A 104 25.47 8.86 2.01
C ILE A 104 24.77 10.22 1.82
N GLU A 105 25.50 11.27 1.46
CA GLU A 105 24.94 12.60 1.27
C GLU A 105 23.92 12.66 0.13
N TYR A 106 24.23 12.01 -0.99
CA TYR A 106 23.28 11.90 -2.10
C TYR A 106 22.03 11.11 -1.71
N GLY A 107 22.20 10.02 -0.97
CA GLY A 107 21.12 9.21 -0.42
C GLY A 107 20.19 10.02 0.49
N LEU A 108 20.75 10.84 1.39
CA LEU A 108 19.96 11.73 2.28
C LEU A 108 19.11 12.73 1.48
N ILE A 109 19.68 13.32 0.42
CA ILE A 109 18.95 14.23 -0.46
C ILE A 109 17.79 13.50 -1.13
N ARG A 110 18.04 12.32 -1.71
CA ARG A 110 16.99 11.51 -2.37
C ARG A 110 15.91 11.07 -1.38
N MET A 111 16.29 10.63 -0.17
CA MET A 111 15.33 10.20 0.84
C MET A 111 14.42 11.34 1.27
N LYS A 112 14.93 12.57 1.39
CA LYS A 112 14.10 13.74 1.68
C LYS A 112 13.06 14.00 0.58
N THR A 113 13.46 13.91 -0.69
CA THR A 113 12.54 14.04 -1.83
C THR A 113 11.47 12.94 -1.82
N LEU A 114 11.87 11.69 -1.53
CA LEU A 114 10.95 10.56 -1.44
C LEU A 114 10.00 10.65 -0.24
N GLU A 115 10.45 11.19 0.89
CA GLU A 115 9.58 11.44 2.05
C GLU A 115 8.50 12.46 1.66
N ASP A 116 8.91 13.55 1.01
CA ASP A 116 8.01 14.60 0.56
C ASP A 116 7.00 14.12 -0.50
N SER A 117 7.42 13.24 -1.42
CA SER A 117 6.53 12.66 -2.44
C SER A 117 5.53 11.65 -1.86
N ASN A 118 5.90 10.99 -0.76
CA ASN A 118 5.02 10.05 -0.05
C ASN A 118 4.16 10.74 1.03
N ASP A 119 4.18 12.07 1.12
CA ASP A 119 3.34 12.81 2.04
C ASP A 119 1.90 12.94 1.53
N LEU A 120 1.07 11.97 1.92
CA LEU A 120 -0.35 11.91 1.60
C LEU A 120 -1.13 13.17 2.01
N SER A 121 -0.65 13.94 2.99
CA SER A 121 -1.33 15.16 3.43
C SER A 121 -1.46 16.21 2.32
N LYS A 122 -0.55 16.18 1.35
CA LYS A 122 -0.53 17.09 0.19
C LYS A 122 -1.49 16.65 -0.92
N PHE A 123 -1.81 15.35 -1.00
CA PHE A 123 -2.58 14.77 -2.11
C PHE A 123 -4.01 14.37 -1.74
N LEU A 124 -4.27 14.00 -0.49
CA LEU A 124 -5.57 13.51 -0.07
C LEU A 124 -6.68 14.58 -0.10
N PRO A 125 -6.43 15.84 0.33
CA PRO A 125 -7.47 16.87 0.29
C PRO A 125 -8.07 17.15 -1.10
N PRO A 126 -7.29 17.41 -2.18
CA PRO A 126 -7.86 17.65 -3.50
C PRO A 126 -8.60 16.42 -4.06
N VAL A 127 -8.15 15.20 -3.74
CA VAL A 127 -8.85 13.96 -4.14
C VAL A 127 -10.23 13.86 -3.46
N ILE A 128 -10.32 14.17 -2.16
CA ILE A 128 -11.61 14.19 -1.45
C ILE A 128 -12.55 15.23 -2.03
N VAL A 129 -12.05 16.45 -2.33
CA VAL A 129 -12.86 17.51 -2.95
C VAL A 129 -13.42 17.06 -4.30
N LEU A 130 -12.61 16.40 -5.13
CA LEU A 130 -13.05 15.89 -6.44
C LEU A 130 -14.13 14.80 -6.31
N ILE A 131 -13.99 13.90 -5.33
CA ILE A 131 -15.00 12.87 -5.04
C ILE A 131 -16.33 13.52 -4.61
N LEU A 132 -16.28 14.49 -3.71
CA LEU A 132 -17.47 15.20 -3.25
C LEU A 132 -18.16 15.97 -4.39
N ALA A 133 -17.38 16.64 -5.24
CA ALA A 133 -17.91 17.34 -6.42
C ALA A 133 -18.59 16.39 -7.41
N PHE A 134 -18.02 15.19 -7.60
CA PHE A 134 -18.62 14.14 -8.43
C PHE A 134 -19.95 13.64 -7.85
N ILE A 135 -20.02 13.40 -6.53
CA ILE A 135 -21.24 12.96 -5.85
C ILE A 135 -22.34 14.04 -5.92
N ALA A 136 -21.98 15.31 -5.71
CA ALA A 136 -22.91 16.43 -5.85
C ALA A 136 -23.47 16.50 -7.28
N SER A 137 -22.60 16.45 -8.28
CA SER A 137 -22.98 16.46 -9.69
C SER A 137 -23.86 15.25 -10.07
N TYR A 138 -23.59 14.08 -9.49
CA TYR A 138 -24.44 12.90 -9.66
C TYR A 138 -25.86 13.11 -9.13
N ASN A 139 -25.96 13.65 -7.90
CA ASN A 139 -27.25 13.88 -7.25
C ASN A 139 -28.09 14.94 -7.95
N ASP A 140 -27.46 15.98 -8.51
CA ASP A 140 -28.17 17.07 -9.16
C ASP A 140 -28.55 16.74 -10.61
N PHE A 141 -27.64 16.16 -11.39
CA PHE A 141 -27.84 15.95 -12.83
C PHE A 141 -28.31 14.53 -13.16
N PHE A 142 -27.55 13.51 -12.76
CA PHE A 142 -27.81 12.13 -13.19
C PHE A 142 -29.06 11.53 -12.53
N LYS A 143 -29.26 11.80 -11.24
CA LYS A 143 -30.43 11.35 -10.49
C LYS A 143 -31.74 11.89 -11.09
N GLN A 144 -31.77 13.19 -11.41
CA GLN A 144 -32.98 13.86 -11.91
C GLN A 144 -33.25 13.60 -13.39
N THR A 145 -32.22 13.60 -14.24
CA THR A 145 -32.39 13.53 -15.70
C THR A 145 -32.53 12.11 -16.24
N PHE A 146 -31.88 11.10 -15.62
CA PHE A 146 -31.79 9.75 -16.21
C PHE A 146 -32.38 8.64 -15.34
N PHE A 147 -32.40 8.79 -14.01
CA PHE A 147 -32.71 7.70 -13.08
C PHE A 147 -33.91 7.98 -12.17
N ASN A 148 -34.76 8.92 -12.54
CA ASN A 148 -35.85 9.44 -11.69
C ASN A 148 -36.84 8.35 -11.23
N ASP A 149 -36.99 7.29 -12.02
CA ASP A 149 -37.93 6.19 -11.72
C ASP A 149 -37.25 4.91 -11.19
N ILE A 150 -35.91 4.89 -11.14
CA ILE A 150 -35.14 3.69 -10.78
C ILE A 150 -34.39 3.93 -9.48
N LEU A 151 -35.08 3.67 -8.36
CA LEU A 151 -34.60 3.87 -6.97
C LEU A 151 -33.22 3.24 -6.71
N PHE A 152 -32.94 2.09 -7.32
CA PHE A 152 -31.63 1.43 -7.23
C PHE A 152 -30.49 2.24 -7.86
N LEU A 153 -30.70 2.86 -9.02
CA LEU A 153 -29.67 3.70 -9.64
C LEU A 153 -29.51 5.01 -8.85
N GLN A 154 -30.59 5.56 -8.28
CA GLN A 154 -30.50 6.76 -7.46
C GLN A 154 -29.62 6.61 -6.21
N VAL A 155 -29.69 5.46 -5.54
CA VAL A 155 -29.03 5.25 -4.22
C VAL A 155 -27.92 4.20 -4.29
N GLY A 156 -28.12 3.11 -5.03
CA GLY A 156 -27.18 1.99 -5.12
C GLY A 156 -25.93 2.32 -5.93
N PHE A 157 -26.05 3.05 -7.04
CA PHE A 157 -24.89 3.39 -7.88
C PHE A 157 -23.87 4.29 -7.15
N PRO A 158 -24.26 5.38 -6.45
CA PRO A 158 -23.35 6.15 -5.60
C PRO A 158 -22.67 5.32 -4.52
N LEU A 159 -23.42 4.41 -3.89
CA LEU A 159 -22.88 3.55 -2.83
C LEU A 159 -21.81 2.58 -3.37
N VAL A 160 -22.03 1.98 -4.54
CA VAL A 160 -21.03 1.11 -5.18
C VAL A 160 -19.77 1.90 -5.55
N ILE A 161 -19.92 3.11 -6.12
CA ILE A 161 -18.78 3.97 -6.42
C ILE A 161 -18.02 4.34 -5.15
N LEU A 162 -18.72 4.77 -4.10
CA LEU A 162 -18.11 5.08 -2.80
C LEU A 162 -17.33 3.90 -2.23
N LEU A 163 -17.88 2.69 -2.32
CA LEU A 163 -17.21 1.48 -1.85
C LEU A 163 -15.94 1.18 -2.66
N VAL A 164 -15.99 1.28 -3.99
CA VAL A 164 -14.82 1.08 -4.86
C VAL A 164 -13.74 2.11 -4.56
N VAL A 165 -14.11 3.38 -4.44
CA VAL A 165 -13.20 4.48 -4.09
C VAL A 165 -12.60 4.25 -2.71
N TYR A 166 -13.40 3.84 -1.72
CA TYR A 166 -12.90 3.52 -0.38
C TYR A 166 -11.87 2.39 -0.39
N LEU A 167 -12.14 1.28 -1.09
CA LEU A 167 -11.20 0.16 -1.20
C LEU A 167 -9.89 0.57 -1.92
N PHE A 168 -9.99 1.39 -2.95
CA PHE A 168 -8.84 1.93 -3.66
C PHE A 168 -7.99 2.86 -2.78
N LEU A 169 -8.64 3.80 -2.08
CA LEU A 169 -7.97 4.75 -1.20
C LEU A 169 -7.30 4.03 -0.02
N THR A 170 -7.98 3.09 0.63
CA THR A 170 -7.41 2.36 1.77
C THR A 170 -6.17 1.56 1.38
N LYS A 171 -6.20 0.89 0.21
CA LYS A 171 -5.03 0.20 -0.33
C LYS A 171 -3.87 1.16 -0.60
N THR A 172 -4.14 2.26 -1.30
CA THR A 172 -3.13 3.25 -1.69
C THR A 172 -2.52 3.94 -0.47
N ILE A 173 -3.35 4.41 0.46
CA ILE A 173 -2.91 5.03 1.71
C ILE A 173 -2.03 4.08 2.52
N GLY A 174 -2.41 2.80 2.59
CA GLY A 174 -1.64 1.78 3.30
C GLY A 174 -0.23 1.62 2.72
N ASP A 175 -0.13 1.50 1.39
CA ASP A 175 1.15 1.32 0.69
C ASP A 175 2.05 2.57 0.78
N THR A 176 1.48 3.77 0.58
CA THR A 176 2.23 5.02 0.71
C THR A 176 2.71 5.25 2.14
N ARG A 177 1.91 4.93 3.16
CA ARG A 177 2.33 5.02 4.57
C ARG A 177 3.51 4.10 4.88
N ARG A 178 3.48 2.85 4.38
CA ARG A 178 4.59 1.91 4.55
C ARG A 178 5.85 2.40 3.84
N SER A 179 5.70 2.87 2.61
CA SER A 179 6.81 3.46 1.84
C SER A 179 7.43 4.65 2.57
N ARG A 180 6.61 5.57 3.09
CA ARG A 180 7.09 6.70 3.88
C ARG A 180 7.83 6.26 5.15
N ALA A 181 7.27 5.30 5.90
CA ALA A 181 7.92 4.79 7.11
C ALA A 181 9.29 4.18 6.81
N ALA A 182 9.40 3.39 5.73
CA ALA A 182 10.66 2.80 5.30
C ALA A 182 11.69 3.86 4.89
N VAL A 183 11.26 4.88 4.13
CA VAL A 183 12.12 6.01 3.73
C VAL A 183 12.63 6.79 4.94
N ILE A 184 11.76 7.11 5.91
CA ILE A 184 12.15 7.81 7.15
C ILE A 184 13.17 6.97 7.93
N TYR A 185 12.92 5.67 8.07
CA TYR A 185 13.81 4.76 8.76
C TYR A 185 15.20 4.74 8.09
N PHE A 186 15.26 4.60 6.77
CA PHE A 186 16.50 4.57 6.02
C PHE A 186 17.23 5.92 6.01
N ASN A 187 16.49 7.04 5.96
CA ASN A 187 17.06 8.36 6.15
C ASN A 187 17.78 8.47 7.52
N GLY A 188 17.19 7.91 8.57
CA GLY A 188 17.82 7.81 9.89
C GLY A 188 19.11 6.98 9.90
N LEU A 189 19.15 5.89 9.14
CA LEU A 189 20.37 5.07 8.97
C LEU A 189 21.50 5.85 8.29
N LEU A 190 21.19 6.56 7.21
CA LEU A 190 22.16 7.39 6.51
C LEU A 190 22.63 8.56 7.37
N GLN A 191 21.74 9.18 8.15
CA GLN A 191 22.12 10.26 9.05
C GLN A 191 23.07 9.75 10.15
N TYR A 192 22.78 8.59 10.73
CA TYR A 192 23.68 7.93 11.67
C TYR A 192 25.05 7.64 11.05
N ALA A 193 25.08 7.14 9.81
CA ALA A 193 26.32 6.86 9.09
C ALA A 193 27.15 8.13 8.85
N LYS A 194 26.49 9.22 8.44
CA LYS A 194 27.11 10.54 8.28
C LYS A 194 27.70 11.05 9.60
N ASP A 195 26.90 11.05 10.67
CA ASP A 195 27.33 11.55 11.98
C ASP A 195 28.52 10.76 12.58
N LYS A 196 28.70 9.50 12.17
CA LYS A 196 29.84 8.68 12.57
C LYS A 196 31.09 9.00 11.74
N ASN A 197 30.93 9.13 10.43
CA ASN A 197 32.02 9.55 9.53
C ASN A 197 32.52 10.98 9.81
N ASP A 198 31.66 11.87 10.29
CA ASP A 198 32.04 13.25 10.67
C ASP A 198 32.83 13.32 12.01
N LYS A 199 32.86 12.23 12.79
CA LYS A 199 33.54 12.15 14.10
C LYS A 199 34.88 11.40 14.07
N GLU A 200 35.20 10.76 12.95
CA GLU A 200 36.49 10.08 12.70
C GLU A 200 37.45 11.00 11.93
#